data_AF-A0A1U7GM84-F1
#
_entry.id   AF-A0A1U7GM84-F1
#
_cell.length_a   1.000
_cell.length_b   1.000
_cell.length_c   1.000
_cell.angle_alpha   90.00
_cell.angle_beta   90.00
_cell.angle_gamma   90.00
#
_symmetry.space_group_name_H-M   'P 1'
#
loop_
_entity.id
_entity.type
_entity.pdbx_description
1 polymer ?
#
loop_
_entity_poly.entity_id
_entity_poly.type
_entity_poly.pdbx_seq_one_letter_code
_entity_poly.pdbx_strand_id
1 'polypeptide(L)'
;MPENTVYVGRPTLWGNPFIAEDVQKAVDAFRERIASHDTMLSFEMGPGKLQFARDAHKDCLHWAWRQWAWENLPTLRGKSLCCWCPLDQPCHADVLL
;
A
#
# COMPACT_ATOMS: atom_id res chain seq x y z
N MET A 1 2.23 -20.92 2.88
CA MET A 1 1.44 -20.18 1.87
C MET A 1 1.27 -21.09 0.67
N PRO A 2 0.09 -21.12 0.01
CA PRO A 2 -0.09 -21.86 -1.22
C PRO A 2 0.94 -21.46 -2.29
N GLU A 3 1.20 -22.35 -3.23
CA GLU A 3 2.05 -22.05 -4.38
C GLU A 3 1.52 -20.81 -5.13
N ASN A 4 2.43 -20.02 -5.72
CA ASN A 4 2.11 -18.79 -6.45
C ASN A 4 1.44 -17.67 -5.61
N THR A 5 1.62 -17.69 -4.28
CA THR A 5 1.18 -16.62 -3.38
C THR A 5 2.33 -15.64 -3.06
N VAL A 6 2.10 -14.34 -3.22
CA VAL A 6 3.03 -13.27 -2.84
C VAL A 6 2.58 -12.64 -1.53
N TYR A 7 3.52 -12.50 -0.60
CA TYR A 7 3.30 -11.75 0.63
C TYR A 7 3.45 -10.24 0.36
N VAL A 8 2.41 -9.48 0.65
CA VAL A 8 2.34 -8.03 0.40
C VAL A 8 2.13 -7.24 1.69
N GLY A 9 2.42 -7.82 2.86
CA GLY A 9 2.26 -7.14 4.15
C GLY A 9 3.20 -5.94 4.34
N ARG A 10 2.97 -5.16 5.41
CA ARG A 10 3.74 -3.95 5.78
C ARG A 10 5.28 -4.10 5.80
N PRO A 11 5.87 -5.24 6.15
CA PRO A 11 7.33 -5.40 6.05
C PRO A 11 7.90 -5.45 4.62
N THR A 12 7.05 -5.43 3.59
CA THR A 12 7.44 -5.55 2.17
C THR A 12 7.30 -4.23 1.43
N LEU A 13 7.90 -4.14 0.24
CA LEU A 13 7.71 -2.98 -0.63
C LEU A 13 6.27 -2.83 -1.15
N TRP A 14 5.43 -3.86 -1.05
CA TRP A 14 4.01 -3.83 -1.45
C TRP A 14 3.06 -3.47 -0.31
N GLY A 15 3.57 -3.32 0.91
CA GLY A 15 2.76 -2.99 2.08
C GLY A 15 2.17 -1.58 2.01
N ASN A 16 0.96 -1.42 2.55
CA ASN A 16 0.36 -0.10 2.72
C ASN A 16 1.12 0.69 3.83
N PRO A 17 1.73 1.84 3.49
CA PRO A 17 2.44 2.65 4.48
C PRO A 17 1.52 3.56 5.30
N PHE A 18 0.28 3.76 4.88
CA PHE A 18 -0.69 4.63 5.52
C PHE A 18 -1.35 3.93 6.71
N ILE A 19 -1.52 4.68 7.79
CA ILE A 19 -2.25 4.30 9.00
C ILE A 19 -3.32 5.35 9.23
N ALA A 20 -4.56 4.93 9.49
CA ALA A 20 -5.64 5.80 9.93
C ALA A 20 -6.54 5.04 10.90
N GLU A 21 -7.31 5.78 11.71
CA GLU A 21 -8.38 5.19 12.54
C GLU A 21 -9.44 4.52 11.67
N ASP A 22 -9.77 5.15 10.54
CA ASP A 22 -10.60 4.58 9.49
C ASP A 22 -9.72 3.78 8.51
N VAL A 23 -9.90 2.46 8.50
CA VAL A 23 -9.16 1.54 7.62
C VAL A 23 -9.41 1.85 6.15
N GLN A 24 -10.64 2.24 5.78
CA GLN A 24 -10.99 2.57 4.41
C GLN A 24 -10.16 3.76 3.92
N LYS A 25 -10.05 4.80 4.75
CA LYS A 25 -9.22 5.98 4.46
C LYS A 25 -7.75 5.63 4.21
N ALA A 26 -7.19 4.66 4.95
CA ALA A 26 -5.83 4.20 4.74
C ALA A 26 -5.67 3.45 3.42
N VAL A 27 -6.66 2.63 3.03
CA VAL A 27 -6.66 1.89 1.77
C VAL A 27 -6.87 2.82 0.57
N ASP A 28 -7.73 3.83 0.69
CA ASP A 28 -7.96 4.81 -0.38
C ASP A 28 -6.73 5.67 -0.63
N ALA A 29 -6.04 6.13 0.43
CA ALA A 29 -4.77 6.82 0.29
C ALA A 29 -3.70 5.95 -0.41
N PHE A 30 -3.69 4.64 -0.12
CA PHE A 30 -2.81 3.70 -0.81
C PHE A 30 -3.16 3.53 -2.29
N ARG A 31 -4.46 3.43 -2.60
CA ARG A 31 -4.96 3.38 -3.98
C ARG A 31 -4.57 4.61 -4.77
N GLU A 32 -4.77 5.80 -4.21
CA GLU A 32 -4.36 7.05 -4.87
C GLU A 32 -2.86 7.09 -5.11
N ARG A 33 -2.06 6.63 -4.14
CA ARG A 33 -0.60 6.58 -4.26
C ARG A 33 -0.12 5.62 -5.35
N ILE A 34 -0.77 4.47 -5.51
CA ILE A 34 -0.47 3.49 -6.56
C ILE A 34 -1.01 3.95 -7.91
N ALA A 35 -2.23 4.47 -8.01
CA ALA A 35 -2.89 4.77 -9.27
C ALA A 35 -2.46 6.10 -9.89
N SER A 36 -2.11 7.10 -9.08
CA SER A 36 -1.79 8.44 -9.58
C SER A 36 -0.42 8.51 -10.25
N HIS A 37 -0.33 9.30 -11.32
CA HIS A 37 0.94 9.72 -11.92
C HIS A 37 1.51 11.00 -11.33
N ASP A 38 0.74 11.66 -10.48
CA ASP A 38 1.11 12.94 -9.92
C ASP A 38 2.14 12.77 -8.80
N THR A 39 3.31 13.36 -8.99
CA THR A 39 4.38 13.40 -7.99
C THR A 39 4.10 14.41 -6.87
N MET A 40 3.14 15.32 -7.07
CA MET A 40 2.71 16.33 -6.10
C MET A 40 1.51 15.92 -5.23
N LEU A 41 1.19 14.63 -5.18
CA LEU A 41 0.07 14.17 -4.35
C LEU A 41 0.28 14.58 -2.88
N SER A 42 -0.70 15.32 -2.34
CA SER A 42 -0.67 15.81 -0.97
C SER A 42 -1.69 15.05 -0.13
N PHE A 43 -1.24 14.60 1.05
CA PHE A 43 -2.09 13.93 2.02
C PHE A 43 -2.18 14.79 3.28
N GLU A 44 -3.36 14.90 3.87
CA GLU A 44 -3.52 15.54 5.17
C GLU A 44 -3.06 14.61 6.29
N MET A 45 -1.97 14.99 6.96
CA MET A 45 -1.32 14.18 7.98
C MET A 45 -1.51 14.78 9.38
N GLY A 46 -1.65 13.91 10.39
CA GLY A 46 -1.70 14.32 11.80
C GLY A 46 -2.50 13.36 12.70
N PRO A 47 -2.55 13.65 14.01
CA PRO A 47 -3.41 12.92 14.94
C PRO A 47 -4.87 12.94 14.48
N GLY A 48 -5.57 11.80 14.49
CA GLY A 48 -6.93 11.66 13.96
C GLY A 48 -7.05 11.75 12.43
N LYS A 49 -5.92 11.87 11.70
CA LYS A 49 -5.85 11.85 10.23
C LYS A 49 -4.96 10.69 9.76
N LEU A 50 -4.48 10.77 8.52
CA LEU A 50 -3.49 9.82 8.03
C LEU A 50 -2.18 9.97 8.82
N GLN A 51 -1.54 8.84 9.06
CA GLN A 51 -0.25 8.68 9.70
C GLN A 51 0.59 7.72 8.84
N PHE A 52 1.92 7.71 9.06
CA PHE A 52 2.82 6.80 8.36
C PHE A 52 3.40 5.76 9.30
N ALA A 53 3.47 4.53 8.80
CA ALA A 53 4.29 3.47 9.37
C ALA A 53 5.79 3.76 9.11
N ARG A 54 6.32 4.82 9.73
CA ARG A 54 7.69 5.34 9.52
C ARG A 54 8.78 4.28 9.72
N ASP A 55 8.53 3.28 10.57
CA ASP A 55 9.49 2.22 10.86
C ASP A 55 9.48 1.09 9.84
N ALA A 56 8.38 0.87 9.13
CA ALA A 56 8.23 -0.18 8.13
C ALA A 56 8.50 0.30 6.69
N HIS A 57 8.32 1.60 6.43
CA HIS A 57 8.32 2.14 5.07
C HIS A 57 9.03 3.51 4.98
N LYS A 58 10.31 3.58 5.37
CA LYS A 58 11.09 4.83 5.32
C LYS A 58 11.13 5.46 3.92
N ASP A 59 11.03 4.64 2.87
CA ASP A 59 11.17 5.08 1.47
C ASP A 59 9.86 5.09 0.67
N CYS A 60 8.71 4.69 1.23
CA CYS A 60 7.45 4.64 0.45
C CYS A 60 6.98 5.99 -0.09
N LEU A 61 7.38 7.07 0.58
CA LEU A 61 7.10 8.45 0.17
C LEU A 61 8.17 9.00 -0.77
N HIS A 62 9.31 8.34 -0.88
CA HIS A 62 10.30 8.69 -1.87
C HIS A 62 9.70 8.47 -3.26
N TRP A 63 9.93 9.42 -4.16
CA TRP A 63 9.42 9.37 -5.53
C TRP A 63 9.84 8.07 -6.25
N ALA A 64 11.03 7.54 -5.93
CA ALA A 64 11.54 6.30 -6.52
C ALA A 64 10.73 5.05 -6.13
N TRP A 65 10.12 5.02 -4.94
CA TRP A 65 9.28 3.88 -4.56
C TRP A 65 8.03 3.80 -5.44
N ARG A 66 7.40 4.94 -5.74
CA ARG A 66 6.23 4.98 -6.64
C ARG A 66 6.62 4.44 -8.01
N GLN A 67 7.73 4.93 -8.57
CA GLN A 67 8.20 4.48 -9.87
C GLN A 67 8.46 2.97 -9.88
N TRP A 68 9.16 2.47 -8.87
CA TRP A 68 9.39 1.03 -8.69
C TRP A 68 8.07 0.24 -8.61
N ALA A 69 7.11 0.69 -7.80
CA ALA A 69 5.83 0.02 -7.63
C ALA A 69 5.08 -0.07 -8.97
N TRP A 70 5.08 1.00 -9.76
CA TRP A 70 4.49 1.06 -11.10
C TRP A 70 5.14 0.08 -12.07
N GLU A 71 6.48 0.08 -12.14
CA GLU A 71 7.25 -0.80 -13.04
C GLU A 71 7.09 -2.28 -12.66
N ASN A 72 6.87 -2.58 -11.38
CA ASN A 72 6.78 -3.95 -10.88
C ASN A 72 5.35 -4.45 -10.70
N LEU A 73 4.32 -3.60 -10.76
CA LEU A 73 2.92 -4.01 -10.58
C LEU A 73 2.52 -5.14 -11.55
N PRO A 74 2.95 -5.15 -12.84
CA PRO A 74 2.64 -6.26 -13.74
C PRO A 74 3.17 -7.63 -13.27
N THR A 75 4.19 -7.65 -12.42
CA THR A 75 4.76 -8.91 -11.89
C THR A 75 3.81 -9.63 -10.93
N LEU A 76 2.81 -8.93 -10.37
CA LEU A 76 1.80 -9.50 -9.48
C LEU A 76 0.63 -10.14 -10.26
N ARG A 77 0.51 -9.87 -11.56
CA ARG A 77 -0.58 -10.39 -12.38
C ARG A 77 -0.58 -11.92 -12.39
N GLY A 78 -1.74 -12.50 -12.12
CA GLY A 78 -1.91 -13.96 -12.06
C GLY A 78 -1.33 -14.62 -10.81
N LYS A 79 -0.90 -13.85 -9.80
CA LYS A 79 -0.47 -14.35 -8.50
C LYS A 79 -1.59 -14.18 -7.48
N SER A 80 -1.61 -15.04 -6.47
CA SER A 80 -2.42 -14.81 -5.27
C SER A 80 -1.68 -13.85 -4.34
N LEU A 81 -2.37 -12.94 -3.66
CA LEU A 81 -1.75 -12.01 -2.72
C LEU A 81 -2.18 -12.33 -1.29
N CYS A 82 -1.29 -12.16 -0.32
CA CYS A 82 -1.61 -12.32 1.09
C CYS A 82 -1.13 -11.14 1.96
N CYS A 83 -2.04 -10.67 2.81
CA CYS A 83 -1.88 -9.60 3.78
C CYS A 83 -2.25 -10.09 5.19
N TRP A 84 -1.95 -9.29 6.22
CA TRP A 84 -2.45 -9.50 7.60
C TRP A 84 -3.64 -8.57 7.92
N CYS A 85 -4.30 -8.01 6.91
CA CYS A 85 -5.50 -7.23 7.14
C CYS A 85 -6.65 -8.14 7.60
N PRO A 86 -7.56 -7.65 8.48
CA PRO A 86 -8.76 -8.38 8.84
C PRO A 86 -9.61 -8.69 7.60
N LEU A 87 -10.24 -9.86 7.56
CA LEU A 87 -11.03 -10.33 6.40
C LEU A 87 -12.38 -9.62 6.26
N ASP A 88 -12.86 -8.99 7.32
CA ASP A 88 -14.11 -8.23 7.42
C ASP A 88 -13.91 -6.73 7.20
N GLN A 89 -12.70 -6.32 6.80
CA GLN A 89 -12.32 -4.93 6.59
C GLN A 89 -11.67 -4.76 5.20
N PRO A 90 -11.60 -3.53 4.66
CA PRO A 90 -10.87 -3.28 3.42
C PRO A 90 -9.39 -3.75 3.51
N CYS A 91 -8.91 -4.60 2.59
CA CYS A 91 -7.48 -4.93 2.49
C CYS A 91 -6.80 -4.09 1.40
N HIS A 92 -5.53 -3.74 1.63
CA HIS A 92 -4.70 -3.05 0.66
C HIS A 92 -4.22 -3.97 -0.48
N ALA A 93 -4.23 -5.29 -0.29
CA ALA A 93 -3.88 -6.25 -1.34
C ALA A 93 -4.84 -6.15 -2.53
N ASP A 94 -6.11 -5.79 -2.28
CA ASP A 94 -7.12 -5.59 -3.32
C ASP A 94 -6.82 -4.39 -4.22
N VAL A 95 -5.94 -3.47 -3.78
CA VAL A 95 -5.49 -2.32 -4.58
C VAL A 95 -4.42 -2.73 -5.60
N LEU A 96 -3.73 -3.86 -5.37
CA LEU A 96 -2.61 -4.32 -6.19
C LEU A 96 -3.02 -5.28 -7.31
N LEU A 97 -4.30 -5.65 -7.38
CA LEU A 97 -4.90 -6.54 -8.38
C LEU A 97 -5.60 -5.73 -9.48
#